data_AF-A0AA51M5S7-F1
#
_entry.id   AF-A0AA51M5S7-F1
#
_cell.length_a   1.000
_cell.length_b   1.000
_cell.length_c   1.000
_cell.angle_alpha   90.00
_cell.angle_beta   90.00
_cell.angle_gamma   90.00
#
_symmetry.space_group_name_H-M   'P 1'
#
loop_
_entity.id
_entity.type
_entity.pdbx_description
1 polymer ?
#
loop_
_entity_poly.entity_id
_entity_poly.type
_entity_poly.pdbx_seq_one_letter_code
_entity_poly.pdbx_strand_id
1 'polypeptide(L)'
;MGRGRSCYACSPTLLIQTRKIIPPREPPPNYLTRHWSGKHHRVVQGINLISTIWTDGSAIVSVDFRIYCPDKDGKNKNDHFRDMLRAAEERKFQPGCVIFDSWYSSIANLKLIRTLKWHWCTRLKSNRLVDPDNTYNRSVSEIEIPPEGRVVHLRQYGFIKLFRIVHSDKEPEHWATDILDASETDRKTFKELGWNIEEDHRGIKQGCGIERCQGPKRGCSTRTYSALVAGISSPRNPSIEYRFQLVRVETLDSSIRFFSLYRFHGVLI
;
A
#
# COMPACT_ATOMS: atom_id res chain seq x y z
N MET A 1 -18.15 18.41 -26.81
CA MET A 1 -16.72 18.03 -26.71
C MET A 1 -16.55 17.04 -25.58
N GLY A 2 -16.54 15.75 -25.89
CA GLY A 2 -16.34 14.70 -24.90
C GLY A 2 -14.88 14.65 -24.49
N ARG A 3 -14.59 14.79 -23.19
CA ARG A 3 -13.26 14.44 -22.66
C ARG A 3 -13.04 12.96 -22.98
N GLY A 4 -12.01 12.66 -23.77
CA GLY A 4 -11.60 11.28 -24.04
C GLY A 4 -11.44 10.55 -22.71
N ARG A 5 -12.01 9.34 -22.61
CA ARG A 5 -11.90 8.51 -21.41
C ARG A 5 -10.41 8.24 -21.16
N SER A 6 -9.83 8.92 -20.17
CA SER A 6 -8.49 8.60 -19.71
C SER A 6 -8.53 7.22 -19.07
N CYS A 7 -7.73 6.30 -19.57
CA CYS A 7 -7.58 4.98 -18.97
C CYS A 7 -6.91 5.18 -17.59
N TYR A 8 -7.64 4.92 -16.50
CA TYR A 8 -7.11 5.09 -15.15
C TYR A 8 -5.92 4.16 -14.88
N ALA A 9 -5.84 3.06 -15.64
CA ALA A 9 -4.72 2.12 -15.66
C ALA A 9 -3.37 2.73 -16.09
N CYS A 10 -3.37 3.85 -16.84
CA CYS A 10 -2.14 4.50 -17.30
C CYS A 10 -1.69 5.67 -16.41
N SER A 11 -2.40 5.91 -15.30
CA SER A 11 -2.07 7.01 -14.40
C SER A 11 -1.05 6.56 -13.32
N PRO A 12 -0.16 7.46 -12.89
CA PRO A 12 0.72 7.20 -11.75
C PRO A 12 -0.10 6.72 -10.55
N THR A 13 0.37 5.67 -9.87
CA THR A 13 -0.38 5.00 -8.81
C THR A 13 0.47 4.92 -7.56
N LEU A 14 -0.13 5.24 -6.40
CA LEU A 14 0.47 4.99 -5.11
C LEU A 14 -0.07 3.68 -4.53
N LEU A 15 0.81 2.91 -3.95
CA LEU A 15 0.50 1.59 -3.44
C LEU A 15 0.95 1.52 -1.99
N ILE A 16 0.05 1.14 -1.06
CA ILE A 16 0.37 1.10 0.38
C ILE A 16 -0.01 -0.24 0.97
N GLN A 17 0.97 -0.92 1.59
CA GLN A 17 0.76 -2.22 2.21
C GLN A 17 1.57 -2.38 3.50
N THR A 18 1.11 -3.28 4.36
CA THR A 18 1.79 -3.68 5.59
C THR A 18 2.45 -5.05 5.42
N ARG A 19 3.64 -5.24 5.97
CA ARG A 19 4.32 -6.54 5.96
C ARG A 19 5.10 -6.82 7.24
N LYS A 20 5.10 -8.10 7.64
CA LYS A 20 5.88 -8.59 8.77
C LYS A 20 7.22 -9.15 8.28
N ILE A 21 8.30 -8.70 8.91
CA ILE A 21 9.67 -9.17 8.70
C ILE A 21 10.14 -9.82 10.00
N ILE A 22 10.61 -11.07 9.92
CA ILE A 22 11.16 -11.80 11.07
C ILE A 22 12.69 -11.78 10.94
N PRO A 23 13.42 -11.12 11.85
CA PRO A 23 14.88 -11.12 11.78
C PRO A 23 15.46 -12.50 12.15
N PRO A 24 16.64 -12.86 11.62
CA PRO A 24 17.23 -14.19 11.81
C PRO A 24 17.79 -14.50 13.21
N ARG A 25 17.89 -13.52 14.14
CA ARG A 25 18.42 -13.76 15.49
C ARG A 25 17.85 -12.82 16.56
N GLU A 26 17.79 -13.31 17.81
CA GLU A 26 17.62 -12.52 19.04
C GLU A 26 19.00 -12.07 19.60
N PRO A 27 19.15 -10.91 20.27
CA PRO A 27 18.13 -10.09 20.93
C PRO A 27 17.60 -8.93 20.06
N PRO A 28 16.48 -8.29 20.45
CA PRO A 28 15.71 -7.40 19.58
C PRO A 28 16.40 -6.08 19.22
N PRO A 29 16.18 -5.53 18.01
CA PRO A 29 16.09 -4.08 17.85
C PRO A 29 14.96 -3.52 18.72
N ASN A 30 15.04 -2.26 19.17
CA ASN A 30 14.00 -1.55 19.96
C ASN A 30 12.65 -1.38 19.22
N TYR A 31 12.39 -2.13 18.14
CA TYR A 31 11.25 -2.00 17.23
C TYR A 31 10.55 -3.35 16.97
N LEU A 32 10.91 -4.42 17.69
CA LEU A 32 10.18 -5.68 17.61
C LEU A 32 8.83 -5.56 18.29
N THR A 33 7.79 -5.91 17.56
CA THR A 33 6.43 -6.03 18.07
C THR A 33 6.01 -7.50 17.98
N ARG A 34 5.16 -7.95 18.92
CA ARG A 34 4.63 -9.32 18.93
C ARG A 34 3.42 -9.40 17.99
N HIS A 35 3.42 -10.38 17.09
CA HIS A 35 2.31 -10.58 16.15
C HIS A 35 2.01 -12.05 15.96
N TRP A 36 0.75 -12.37 15.74
CA TRP A 36 0.37 -13.68 15.22
C TRP A 36 1.01 -13.94 13.84
N SER A 37 1.71 -15.06 13.68
CA SER A 37 2.18 -15.55 12.39
C SER A 37 1.30 -16.68 11.92
N GLY A 38 0.61 -16.50 10.78
CA GLY A 38 -0.17 -17.56 10.16
C GLY A 38 0.71 -18.75 9.73
N LYS A 39 1.95 -18.50 9.30
CA LYS A 39 2.89 -19.58 8.90
C LYS A 39 3.32 -20.45 10.08
N HIS A 40 3.55 -19.84 11.24
CA HIS A 40 4.05 -20.55 12.42
C HIS A 40 2.96 -20.93 13.42
N HIS A 41 1.70 -20.55 13.14
CA HIS A 41 0.55 -20.73 14.03
C HIS A 41 0.83 -20.33 15.49
N ARG A 42 1.65 -19.28 15.68
CA ARG A 42 2.02 -18.75 17.00
C ARG A 42 2.34 -17.27 16.93
N VAL A 43 2.36 -16.63 18.10
CA VAL A 43 2.89 -15.27 18.24
C VAL A 43 4.41 -15.32 18.02
N VAL A 44 4.88 -14.51 17.06
CA VAL A 44 6.31 -14.31 16.76
C VAL A 44 6.68 -12.86 16.98
N GLN A 45 7.94 -12.59 17.30
CA GLN A 45 8.48 -11.24 17.28
C GLN A 45 8.94 -10.89 15.87
N GLY A 46 8.57 -9.70 15.40
CA GLY A 46 8.95 -9.23 14.09
C GLY A 46 8.82 -7.71 13.96
N ILE A 47 9.43 -7.17 12.92
CA ILE A 47 9.29 -5.77 12.52
C ILE A 47 8.08 -5.70 11.58
N ASN A 48 7.18 -4.77 11.88
CA ASN A 48 6.01 -4.54 11.04
C ASN A 48 6.24 -3.28 10.20
N LEU A 49 6.53 -3.49 8.93
CA LEU A 49 6.87 -2.44 7.97
C LEU A 49 5.62 -2.05 7.18
N ILE A 50 5.35 -0.77 7.07
CA ILE A 50 4.37 -0.20 6.16
C ILE A 50 5.15 0.49 5.06
N SER A 51 4.90 0.18 3.80
CA SER A 51 5.62 0.75 2.67
C SER A 51 4.66 1.48 1.74
N THR A 52 5.09 2.61 1.20
CA THR A 52 4.47 3.28 0.06
C THR A 52 5.36 3.09 -1.15
N ILE A 53 4.77 2.60 -2.23
CA ILE A 53 5.41 2.37 -3.52
C ILE A 53 4.69 3.22 -4.55
N TRP A 54 5.45 3.81 -5.46
CA TRP A 54 4.94 4.53 -6.60
C TRP A 54 5.24 3.74 -7.88
N THR A 55 4.32 3.80 -8.83
CA THR A 55 4.51 3.23 -10.17
C THR A 55 3.76 4.03 -11.23
N ASP A 56 4.31 4.11 -12.44
CA ASP A 56 3.67 4.62 -13.65
C ASP A 56 3.34 3.48 -14.64
N GLY A 57 3.45 2.23 -14.20
CA GLY A 57 3.34 1.03 -15.03
C GLY A 57 4.65 0.58 -15.68
N SER A 58 5.65 1.45 -15.81
CA SER A 58 6.97 1.13 -16.38
C SER A 58 8.05 0.95 -15.31
N ALA A 59 7.97 1.76 -14.25
CA ALA A 59 8.86 1.72 -13.10
C ALA A 59 8.09 1.43 -11.82
N ILE A 60 8.76 0.78 -10.88
CA ILE A 60 8.26 0.56 -9.52
C ILE A 60 9.32 1.08 -8.55
N VAL A 61 8.94 2.05 -7.71
CA VAL A 61 9.86 2.77 -6.84
C VAL A 61 9.29 2.84 -5.43
N SER A 62 10.06 2.43 -4.43
CA SER A 62 9.64 2.61 -3.05
C SER A 62 9.87 4.07 -2.64
N VAL A 63 8.81 4.74 -2.17
CA VAL A 63 8.81 6.20 -1.91
C VAL A 63 8.60 6.58 -0.44
N ASP A 64 8.12 5.67 0.39
CA ASP A 64 8.12 5.87 1.84
C ASP A 64 8.04 4.54 2.59
N PHE A 65 8.44 4.56 3.86
CA PHE A 65 8.11 3.48 4.77
C PHE A 65 7.98 3.96 6.23
N ARG A 66 7.25 3.17 7.02
CA ARG A 66 7.06 3.35 8.46
C ARG A 66 7.26 2.03 9.16
N ILE A 67 7.83 2.08 10.36
CA ILE A 67 7.91 0.92 11.26
C ILE A 67 6.80 1.09 12.28
N TYR A 68 5.84 0.16 12.28
CA TYR A 68 4.76 0.17 13.25
C TYR A 68 5.28 -0.30 14.62
N CYS A 69 5.34 0.65 15.56
CA CYS A 69 5.81 0.45 16.93
C CYS A 69 5.00 1.33 17.90
N PRO A 70 3.77 0.92 18.24
CA PRO A 70 2.82 1.75 18.99
C PRO A 70 3.35 2.14 20.37
N ASP A 71 4.19 1.30 21.00
CA ASP A 71 4.80 1.58 22.30
C ASP A 71 5.77 2.77 22.26
N LYS A 72 6.21 3.19 21.06
CA LYS A 72 7.14 4.32 20.87
C LYS A 72 6.49 5.60 20.40
N ASP A 73 5.55 5.50 19.46
CA ASP A 73 4.96 6.67 18.81
C ASP A 73 3.46 6.84 19.09
N GLY A 74 2.83 5.90 19.80
CA GLY A 74 1.40 5.90 20.11
C GLY A 74 0.51 5.73 18.88
N LYS A 75 1.08 5.40 17.70
CA LYS A 75 0.35 5.36 16.44
C LYS A 75 -0.08 3.95 16.09
N ASN A 76 -1.33 3.83 15.66
CA ASN A 76 -1.81 2.62 14.99
C ASN A 76 -1.44 2.63 13.50
N LYS A 77 -1.62 1.50 12.81
CA LYS A 77 -1.30 1.42 11.37
C LYS A 77 -2.09 2.39 10.49
N ASN A 78 -3.36 2.68 10.81
CA ASN A 78 -4.14 3.67 10.06
C ASN A 78 -3.61 5.09 10.26
N ASP A 79 -3.01 5.40 11.41
CA ASP A 79 -2.34 6.69 11.62
C ASP A 79 -1.15 6.81 10.67
N HIS A 80 -0.30 5.78 10.62
CA HIS A 80 0.81 5.74 9.66
C HIS A 80 0.35 5.82 8.20
N PHE A 81 -0.71 5.10 7.83
CA PHE A 81 -1.29 5.16 6.49
C PHE A 81 -1.66 6.60 6.11
N ARG A 82 -2.38 7.31 7.00
CA ARG A 82 -2.77 8.69 6.79
C ARG A 82 -1.58 9.65 6.73
N ASP A 83 -0.58 9.44 7.58
CA ASP A 83 0.66 10.22 7.57
C ASP A 83 1.47 10.02 6.28
N MET A 84 1.50 8.79 5.75
CA MET A 84 2.18 8.49 4.48
C MET A 84 1.46 9.12 3.29
N LEU A 85 0.12 9.17 3.29
CA LEU A 85 -0.64 9.90 2.27
C LEU A 85 -0.37 11.40 2.32
N ARG A 86 -0.37 12.01 3.52
CA ARG A 86 -0.03 13.44 3.69
C ARG A 86 1.40 13.75 3.28
N ALA A 87 2.34 12.89 3.62
CA ALA A 87 3.73 13.04 3.18
C ALA A 87 3.86 12.95 1.66
N ALA A 88 3.08 12.08 1.00
CA ALA A 88 3.04 12.03 -0.46
C ALA A 88 2.43 13.31 -1.06
N GLU A 89 1.37 13.86 -0.49
CA GLU A 89 0.78 15.13 -0.91
C GLU A 89 1.75 16.29 -0.74
N GLU A 90 2.43 16.37 0.41
CA GLU A 90 3.46 17.38 0.70
C GLU A 90 4.59 17.33 -0.33
N ARG A 91 5.00 16.12 -0.71
CA ARG A 91 5.98 15.84 -1.78
C ARG A 91 5.42 16.00 -3.20
N LYS A 92 4.19 16.50 -3.35
CA LYS A 92 3.53 16.82 -4.63
C LYS A 92 3.25 15.61 -5.52
N PHE A 93 3.11 14.41 -4.95
CA PHE A 93 2.58 13.28 -5.71
C PHE A 93 1.15 13.58 -6.18
N GLN A 94 0.84 13.19 -7.42
CA GLN A 94 -0.51 13.29 -8.00
C GLN A 94 -0.90 11.93 -8.57
N PRO A 95 -1.12 10.91 -7.71
CA PRO A 95 -1.58 9.62 -8.19
C PRO A 95 -2.99 9.72 -8.77
N GLY A 96 -3.21 9.06 -9.91
CA GLY A 96 -4.55 8.81 -10.41
C GLY A 96 -5.32 7.88 -9.49
N CYS A 97 -4.64 6.97 -8.79
CA CYS A 97 -5.27 6.04 -7.84
C CYS A 97 -4.32 5.65 -6.70
N VAL A 98 -4.88 5.38 -5.52
CA VAL A 98 -4.19 4.75 -4.39
C VAL A 98 -4.73 3.33 -4.19
N ILE A 99 -3.87 2.33 -4.36
CA ILE A 99 -4.22 0.92 -4.12
C ILE A 99 -3.64 0.46 -2.79
N PHE A 100 -4.45 -0.20 -1.96
CA PHE A 100 -3.99 -0.60 -0.64
C PHE A 100 -4.73 -1.82 -0.09
N ASP A 101 -4.15 -2.42 0.94
CA ASP A 101 -4.71 -3.59 1.60
C ASP A 101 -6.05 -3.30 2.31
N SER A 102 -6.93 -4.31 2.36
CA SER A 102 -8.25 -4.23 3.02
C SER A 102 -8.19 -3.73 4.46
N TRP A 103 -7.08 -3.94 5.18
CA TRP A 103 -6.90 -3.46 6.54
C TRP A 103 -7.01 -1.93 6.66
N TYR A 104 -6.71 -1.21 5.58
CA TYR A 104 -6.76 0.25 5.51
C TYR A 104 -8.09 0.79 4.95
N SER A 105 -9.08 -0.06 4.67
CA SER A 105 -10.40 0.33 4.11
C SER A 105 -11.35 1.05 5.09
N SER A 106 -10.81 1.66 6.15
CA SER A 106 -11.62 2.43 7.11
C SER A 106 -12.26 3.65 6.45
N ILE A 107 -13.47 4.04 6.88
CA ILE A 107 -14.20 5.19 6.29
C ILE A 107 -13.37 6.47 6.40
N ALA A 108 -12.63 6.66 7.52
CA ALA A 108 -11.77 7.81 7.71
C ALA A 108 -10.64 7.88 6.66
N ASN A 109 -10.03 6.74 6.32
CA ASN A 109 -8.97 6.68 5.30
C ASN A 109 -9.54 6.94 3.90
N LEU A 110 -10.68 6.33 3.55
CA LEU A 110 -11.32 6.56 2.26
C LEU A 110 -11.69 8.04 2.08
N LYS A 111 -12.22 8.66 3.14
CA LYS A 111 -12.53 10.10 3.13
C LYS A 111 -11.28 10.96 3.00
N LEU A 112 -10.17 10.60 3.66
CA LEU A 112 -8.90 11.32 3.50
C LEU A 112 -8.44 11.29 2.04
N ILE A 113 -8.41 10.12 1.40
CA ILE A 113 -8.00 10.00 0.00
C ILE A 113 -8.88 10.87 -0.90
N ARG A 114 -10.20 10.87 -0.67
CA ARG A 114 -11.14 11.76 -1.36
C ARG A 114 -10.84 13.25 -1.14
N THR A 115 -10.46 13.67 0.08
CA THR A 115 -10.07 15.07 0.34
C THR A 115 -8.79 15.49 -0.39
N LEU A 116 -7.87 14.54 -0.63
CA LEU A 116 -6.67 14.73 -1.44
C LEU A 116 -6.97 14.79 -2.94
N LYS A 117 -8.24 14.60 -3.34
CA LYS A 117 -8.69 14.52 -4.75
C LYS A 117 -8.01 13.39 -5.52
N TRP A 118 -7.65 12.31 -4.84
CA TRP A 118 -7.14 11.09 -5.45
C TRP A 118 -8.23 10.02 -5.44
N HIS A 119 -8.18 9.09 -6.38
CA HIS A 119 -9.02 7.90 -6.35
C HIS A 119 -8.41 6.80 -5.49
N TRP A 120 -9.19 5.81 -5.13
CA TRP A 120 -8.71 4.63 -4.43
C TRP A 120 -9.27 3.34 -5.02
N CYS A 121 -8.51 2.27 -4.84
CA CYS A 121 -8.97 0.90 -5.07
C CYS A 121 -8.50 -0.01 -3.93
N THR A 122 -9.40 -0.80 -3.35
CA THR A 122 -9.05 -1.70 -2.25
C THR A 122 -9.99 -2.89 -2.17
N ARG A 123 -9.59 -3.90 -1.41
CA ARG A 123 -10.45 -5.02 -1.03
C ARG A 123 -11.35 -4.61 0.14
N LEU A 124 -12.60 -5.03 0.11
CA LEU A 124 -13.54 -4.92 1.22
C LEU A 124 -13.74 -6.28 1.87
N LYS A 125 -13.90 -6.28 3.20
CA LYS A 125 -14.31 -7.49 3.92
C LYS A 125 -15.75 -7.84 3.55
N SER A 126 -16.06 -9.14 3.55
CA SER A 126 -17.40 -9.67 3.25
C SER A 126 -18.49 -8.96 4.03
N ASN A 127 -18.29 -8.77 5.34
CA ASN A 127 -19.24 -8.13 6.26
C ASN A 127 -19.34 -6.59 6.14
N ARG A 128 -18.73 -5.97 5.12
CA ARG A 128 -18.85 -4.52 4.90
C ARG A 128 -20.27 -4.20 4.46
N LEU A 129 -20.85 -3.15 5.05
CA LEU A 129 -22.23 -2.76 4.78
C LEU A 129 -22.34 -1.80 3.59
N VAL A 130 -23.14 -2.19 2.61
CA VAL A 130 -23.45 -1.42 1.40
C VAL A 130 -24.95 -1.45 1.14
N ASP A 131 -25.45 -0.42 0.46
CA ASP A 131 -26.82 -0.36 -0.02
C ASP A 131 -26.82 -0.43 -1.56
N PRO A 132 -27.24 -1.56 -2.16
CA PRO A 132 -27.17 -1.78 -3.60
C PRO A 132 -28.35 -1.20 -4.39
N ASP A 133 -29.42 -0.78 -3.72
CA ASP A 133 -30.71 -0.42 -4.32
C ASP A 133 -31.44 0.71 -3.57
N ASN A 134 -30.74 1.43 -2.69
CA ASN A 134 -31.25 2.53 -1.86
C ASN A 134 -32.41 2.12 -0.94
N THR A 135 -32.37 0.88 -0.42
CA THR A 135 -33.38 0.35 0.49
C THR A 135 -32.86 0.23 1.91
N TYR A 136 -31.86 -0.62 2.12
CA TYR A 136 -31.21 -0.85 3.40
C TYR A 136 -29.80 -1.42 3.20
N ASN A 137 -28.99 -1.32 4.25
CA ASN A 137 -27.62 -1.82 4.24
C ASN A 137 -27.58 -3.35 4.37
N ARG A 138 -26.86 -4.00 3.46
CA ARG A 138 -26.60 -5.44 3.43
C ARG A 138 -25.10 -5.70 3.42
N SER A 139 -24.70 -6.91 3.79
CA SER A 139 -23.32 -7.36 3.69
C SER A 139 -22.89 -7.44 2.23
N VAL A 140 -21.65 -7.08 1.90
CA VAL A 140 -21.08 -7.25 0.55
C VAL A 140 -21.14 -8.72 0.07
N SER A 141 -21.06 -9.67 0.99
CA SER A 141 -21.22 -11.10 0.67
C SER A 141 -22.62 -11.49 0.21
N GLU A 142 -23.66 -10.77 0.67
CA GLU A 142 -25.07 -11.12 0.43
C GLU A 142 -25.62 -10.54 -0.88
N ILE A 143 -24.91 -9.59 -1.48
CA ILE A 143 -25.37 -8.92 -2.69
C ILE A 143 -24.85 -9.60 -3.95
N GLU A 144 -25.68 -9.60 -4.98
CA GLU A 144 -25.28 -10.02 -6.32
C GLU A 144 -24.43 -8.93 -6.98
N ILE A 145 -23.27 -9.34 -7.49
CA ILE A 145 -22.30 -8.45 -8.15
C ILE A 145 -22.00 -9.07 -9.52
N PRO A 146 -22.50 -8.49 -10.61
CA PRO A 146 -22.28 -9.02 -11.95
C PRO A 146 -20.83 -8.79 -12.40
N PRO A 147 -20.36 -9.46 -13.47
CA PRO A 147 -18.97 -9.37 -13.96
C PRO A 147 -18.50 -7.95 -14.27
N GLU A 148 -19.38 -7.07 -14.73
CA GLU A 148 -19.13 -5.64 -14.99
C GLU A 148 -19.00 -4.80 -13.71
N GLY A 149 -19.30 -5.38 -12.55
CA GLY A 149 -19.36 -4.73 -11.25
C GLY A 149 -20.64 -3.91 -11.04
N ARG A 150 -20.97 -3.65 -9.78
CA ARG A 150 -22.18 -2.93 -9.37
C ARG A 150 -21.83 -1.61 -8.69
N VAL A 151 -22.53 -0.53 -9.04
CA VAL A 151 -22.47 0.71 -8.25
C VAL A 151 -23.37 0.55 -7.03
N VAL A 152 -22.82 0.77 -5.84
CA VAL A 152 -23.52 0.63 -4.56
C VAL A 152 -23.18 1.81 -3.66
N HIS A 153 -24.06 2.14 -2.70
CA HIS A 153 -23.76 3.15 -1.69
C HIS A 153 -23.06 2.51 -0.48
N LEU A 154 -21.79 2.85 -0.27
CA LEU A 154 -21.04 2.41 0.90
C LEU A 154 -21.46 3.20 2.14
N ARG A 155 -21.90 2.49 3.18
CA ARG A 155 -22.37 3.10 4.45
C ARG A 155 -21.34 4.10 4.98
N GLN A 156 -21.80 5.33 5.29
CA GLN A 156 -21.01 6.46 5.79
C GLN A 156 -19.96 7.06 4.82
N TYR A 157 -19.91 6.62 3.55
CA TYR A 157 -18.96 7.14 2.56
C TYR A 157 -19.66 7.81 1.37
N GLY A 158 -20.49 7.09 0.64
CA GLY A 158 -21.06 7.50 -0.65
C GLY A 158 -21.03 6.37 -1.69
N PHE A 159 -21.32 6.69 -2.95
CA PHE A 159 -21.31 5.72 -4.04
C PHE A 159 -19.89 5.21 -4.36
N ILE A 160 -19.80 3.92 -4.64
CA ILE A 160 -18.59 3.21 -5.05
C ILE A 160 -18.93 2.21 -6.16
N LYS A 161 -17.95 1.84 -6.98
CA LYS A 161 -18.02 0.68 -7.88
C LYS A 161 -17.46 -0.53 -7.15
N LEU A 162 -18.27 -1.57 -7.02
CA LEU A 162 -17.93 -2.83 -6.37
C LEU A 162 -17.83 -3.94 -7.43
N PHE A 163 -16.83 -4.80 -7.34
CA PHE A 163 -16.61 -5.90 -8.28
C PHE A 163 -15.99 -7.11 -7.58
N ARG A 164 -16.18 -8.29 -8.15
CA ARG A 164 -15.62 -9.55 -7.63
C ARG A 164 -14.50 -10.04 -8.52
N ILE A 165 -13.45 -10.54 -7.89
CA ILE A 165 -12.40 -11.30 -8.56
C ILE A 165 -12.48 -12.72 -8.02
N VAL A 166 -12.85 -13.65 -8.90
CA VAL A 166 -12.93 -15.07 -8.58
C VAL A 166 -11.60 -15.73 -8.90
N HIS A 167 -11.12 -16.56 -7.99
CA HIS A 167 -10.01 -17.48 -8.20
C HIS A 167 -10.58 -18.90 -8.13
N SER A 168 -10.05 -19.83 -8.93
CA SER A 168 -10.57 -21.21 -9.05
C SER A 168 -10.79 -21.92 -7.71
N ASP A 169 -9.93 -21.65 -6.72
CA ASP A 169 -9.84 -22.45 -5.49
C ASP A 169 -10.00 -21.62 -4.21
N LYS A 170 -10.51 -20.38 -4.30
CA LYS A 170 -10.63 -19.48 -3.14
C LYS A 170 -11.95 -18.71 -3.14
N GLU A 171 -12.38 -18.34 -1.93
CA GLU A 171 -13.47 -17.39 -1.74
C GLU A 171 -13.28 -16.14 -2.60
N PRO A 172 -14.35 -15.64 -3.26
CA PRO A 172 -14.26 -14.47 -4.12
C PRO A 172 -13.74 -13.25 -3.36
N GLU A 173 -12.75 -12.56 -3.93
CA GLU A 173 -12.30 -11.30 -3.36
C GLU A 173 -13.25 -10.17 -3.77
N HIS A 174 -13.75 -9.42 -2.79
CA HIS A 174 -14.56 -8.23 -3.04
C HIS A 174 -13.67 -7.00 -3.15
N TRP A 175 -13.64 -6.39 -4.32
CA TRP A 175 -12.87 -5.19 -4.60
C TRP A 175 -13.81 -4.00 -4.82
N ALA A 176 -13.35 -2.82 -4.42
CA ALA A 176 -14.09 -1.58 -4.54
C ALA A 176 -13.20 -0.41 -4.94
N THR A 177 -13.78 0.55 -5.65
CA THR A 177 -13.17 1.84 -6.00
C THR A 177 -14.21 2.96 -5.97
N ASP A 178 -13.78 4.20 -5.77
CA ASP A 178 -14.63 5.38 -5.95
C ASP A 178 -14.77 5.83 -7.42
N ILE A 179 -14.07 5.17 -8.35
CA ILE A 179 -14.22 5.37 -9.80
C ILE A 179 -15.45 4.61 -10.29
N LEU A 180 -16.60 5.30 -10.39
CA LEU A 180 -17.90 4.67 -10.65
C LEU A 180 -18.01 4.03 -12.05
N ASP A 181 -17.28 4.58 -13.02
CA ASP A 181 -17.25 4.16 -14.41
C ASP A 181 -16.05 3.25 -14.73
N ALA A 182 -15.35 2.72 -13.71
CA ALA A 182 -14.21 1.84 -13.89
C ALA A 182 -14.55 0.66 -14.81
N SER A 183 -13.81 0.55 -15.91
CA SER A 183 -14.01 -0.48 -16.93
C SER A 183 -13.53 -1.85 -16.43
N GLU A 184 -13.79 -2.92 -17.19
CA GLU A 184 -13.18 -4.21 -16.90
C GLU A 184 -11.64 -4.16 -16.95
N THR A 185 -11.08 -3.41 -17.90
CA THR A 185 -9.64 -3.23 -18.04
C THR A 185 -9.05 -2.54 -16.82
N ASP A 186 -9.64 -1.42 -16.36
CA ASP A 186 -9.17 -0.72 -15.15
C ASP A 186 -9.17 -1.65 -13.93
N ARG A 187 -10.23 -2.45 -13.77
CA ARG A 187 -10.37 -3.40 -12.66
C ARG A 187 -9.33 -4.51 -12.71
N LYS A 188 -8.97 -5.01 -13.91
CA LYS A 188 -7.87 -5.96 -14.10
C LYS A 188 -6.52 -5.33 -13.76
N THR A 189 -6.26 -4.10 -14.20
CA THR A 189 -5.02 -3.39 -13.88
C THR A 189 -4.90 -3.13 -12.37
N PHE A 190 -5.97 -2.71 -11.68
CA PHE A 190 -5.92 -2.53 -10.23
C PHE A 190 -5.55 -3.82 -9.50
N LYS A 191 -6.07 -4.97 -9.97
CA LYS A 191 -5.68 -6.28 -9.46
C LYS A 191 -4.21 -6.54 -9.72
N GLU A 192 -3.76 -6.44 -10.97
CA GLU A 192 -2.37 -6.72 -11.36
C GLU A 192 -1.37 -5.86 -10.57
N LEU A 193 -1.62 -4.56 -10.44
CA LEU A 193 -0.81 -3.67 -9.62
C LEU A 193 -0.82 -4.08 -8.14
N GLY A 194 -1.98 -4.46 -7.59
CA GLY A 194 -2.07 -4.98 -6.23
C GLY A 194 -1.27 -6.28 -6.02
N TRP A 195 -1.23 -7.15 -7.02
CA TRP A 195 -0.53 -8.44 -6.99
C TRP A 195 0.98 -8.32 -7.18
N ASN A 196 1.44 -7.50 -8.15
CA ASN A 196 2.86 -7.28 -8.44
C ASN A 196 3.64 -6.83 -7.19
N ILE A 197 2.97 -6.17 -6.25
CA ILE A 197 3.57 -5.75 -4.97
C ILE A 197 3.72 -6.89 -3.98
N GLU A 198 2.77 -7.82 -3.92
CA GLU A 198 2.92 -9.02 -3.09
C GLU A 198 4.17 -9.80 -3.52
N GLU A 199 4.46 -9.81 -4.83
CA GLU A 199 5.67 -10.36 -5.42
C GLU A 199 6.91 -9.49 -5.22
N ASP A 200 6.83 -8.17 -5.37
CA ASP A 200 7.95 -7.27 -5.10
C ASP A 200 8.41 -7.33 -3.65
N HIS A 201 7.47 -7.51 -2.72
CA HIS A 201 7.78 -7.76 -1.33
C HIS A 201 8.42 -9.14 -1.11
N ARG A 202 8.13 -10.16 -1.93
CA ARG A 202 8.93 -11.41 -1.95
C ARG A 202 10.35 -11.11 -2.44
N GLY A 203 10.49 -10.28 -3.48
CA GLY A 203 11.77 -9.79 -4.00
C GLY A 203 12.61 -9.07 -2.94
N ILE A 204 12.04 -8.15 -2.15
CA ILE A 204 12.76 -7.47 -1.06
C ILE A 204 13.22 -8.46 0.03
N LYS A 205 12.43 -9.50 0.31
CA LYS A 205 12.84 -10.56 1.27
C LYS A 205 14.03 -11.38 0.76
N GLN A 206 14.01 -11.74 -0.52
CA GLN A 206 14.99 -12.63 -1.12
C GLN A 206 16.26 -11.89 -1.55
N GLY A 207 16.13 -10.71 -2.15
CA GLY A 207 17.22 -9.91 -2.71
C GLY A 207 18.00 -9.09 -1.68
N CYS A 208 17.36 -8.59 -0.60
CA CYS A 208 18.04 -7.76 0.38
C CYS A 208 18.73 -8.57 1.50
N GLY A 209 18.63 -9.91 1.47
CA GLY A 209 19.27 -10.79 2.46
C GLY A 209 18.85 -10.51 3.90
N ILE A 210 17.71 -9.85 4.14
CA ILE A 210 17.27 -9.40 5.47
C ILE A 210 17.04 -10.60 6.40
N GLU A 211 16.55 -11.72 5.85
CA GLU A 211 16.40 -12.99 6.58
C GLU A 211 17.72 -13.79 6.67
N ARG A 212 18.80 -13.35 6.00
CA ARG A 212 20.11 -14.02 5.93
C ARG A 212 21.25 -13.22 6.56
N CYS A 213 20.97 -12.06 7.15
CA CYS A 213 22.01 -11.17 7.70
C CYS A 213 22.53 -11.73 9.04
N GLN A 214 23.78 -12.23 9.08
CA GLN A 214 24.36 -12.95 10.23
C GLN A 214 25.32 -12.12 11.12
N GLY A 215 25.22 -10.78 11.13
CA GLY A 215 26.15 -9.89 11.85
C GLY A 215 25.87 -9.68 13.36
N PRO A 216 26.84 -9.15 14.15
CA PRO A 216 26.73 -9.02 15.60
C PRO A 216 25.68 -7.99 16.11
N LYS A 217 25.21 -8.22 17.35
CA LYS A 217 23.95 -7.71 17.97
C LYS A 217 23.69 -6.20 17.87
N ARG A 218 24.70 -5.32 18.04
CA ARG A 218 24.52 -3.85 17.96
C ARG A 218 24.42 -3.31 16.52
N GLY A 219 24.96 -4.02 15.54
CA GLY A 219 24.95 -3.62 14.13
C GLY A 219 23.79 -4.18 13.32
N CYS A 220 23.03 -5.12 13.88
CA CYS A 220 21.95 -5.81 13.16
C CYS A 220 20.72 -4.92 12.95
N SER A 221 20.31 -4.13 13.96
CA SER A 221 19.22 -3.14 13.79
C SER A 221 19.53 -2.13 12.69
N THR A 222 20.72 -1.53 12.74
CA THR A 222 21.16 -0.52 11.77
C THR A 222 21.40 -1.15 10.39
N ARG A 223 21.92 -2.38 10.28
CA ARG A 223 22.11 -3.06 8.98
C ARG A 223 20.83 -3.63 8.38
N THR A 224 19.90 -4.18 9.17
CA THR A 224 18.57 -4.56 8.66
C THR A 224 17.84 -3.32 8.17
N TYR A 225 17.97 -2.20 8.88
CA TYR A 225 17.43 -0.92 8.50
C TYR A 225 18.14 -0.33 7.26
N SER A 226 19.46 -0.34 7.20
CA SER A 226 20.24 0.09 6.03
C SER A 226 20.06 -0.84 4.84
N ALA A 227 19.82 -2.13 5.03
CA ALA A 227 19.51 -3.09 3.97
C ALA A 227 18.06 -2.94 3.49
N LEU A 228 17.13 -2.60 4.38
CA LEU A 228 15.79 -2.13 4.00
C LEU A 228 15.90 -0.86 3.15
N VAL A 229 16.66 0.14 3.60
CA VAL A 229 16.89 1.39 2.89
C VAL A 229 17.59 1.17 1.56
N ALA A 230 18.65 0.36 1.51
CA ALA A 230 19.39 0.04 0.28
C ALA A 230 18.55 -0.78 -0.71
N GLY A 231 17.72 -1.71 -0.21
CA GLY A 231 16.78 -2.49 -1.01
C GLY A 231 15.64 -1.66 -1.60
N ILE A 232 15.14 -0.69 -0.83
CA ILE A 232 14.12 0.29 -1.24
C ILE A 232 14.69 1.27 -2.27
N SER A 233 15.98 1.60 -2.18
CA SER A 233 16.66 2.60 -3.02
C SER A 233 17.27 2.02 -4.31
N SER A 234 17.21 0.71 -4.55
CA SER A 234 17.78 0.09 -5.76
C SER A 234 16.72 0.03 -6.87
N PRO A 235 16.84 0.82 -7.95
CA PRO A 235 15.94 0.72 -9.09
C PRO A 235 16.15 -0.64 -9.78
N ARG A 236 15.07 -1.42 -9.94
CA ARG A 236 15.16 -2.73 -10.61
C ARG A 236 15.16 -2.65 -12.14
N ASN A 237 15.01 -1.45 -12.72
CA ASN A 237 15.06 -1.25 -14.16
C ASN A 237 16.04 -0.12 -14.52
N PRO A 238 17.25 -0.42 -15.04
CA PRO A 238 18.28 0.57 -15.33
C PRO A 238 18.04 1.37 -16.62
N SER A 239 16.93 1.13 -17.33
CA SER A 239 16.67 1.64 -18.68
C SER A 239 16.01 3.02 -18.75
N ILE A 240 15.61 3.62 -17.62
CA ILE A 240 15.07 4.99 -17.55
C ILE A 240 15.87 5.78 -16.52
N GLU A 241 16.49 6.88 -16.96
CA GLU A 241 17.38 7.71 -16.15
C GLU A 241 16.59 8.58 -15.15
N TYR A 242 15.87 7.96 -14.23
CA TYR A 242 15.31 8.66 -13.08
C TYR A 242 16.42 8.87 -12.03
N ARG A 243 16.90 10.11 -11.85
CA ARG A 243 17.81 10.44 -10.75
C ARG A 243 17.05 10.51 -9.43
N PHE A 244 16.87 9.37 -8.78
CA PHE A 244 16.43 9.30 -7.39
C PHE A 244 17.63 9.47 -6.46
N GLN A 245 17.70 10.58 -5.73
CA GLN A 245 18.73 10.82 -4.70
C GLN A 245 18.10 10.73 -3.30
N LEU A 246 18.58 9.81 -2.48
CA LEU A 246 18.31 9.81 -1.04
C LEU A 246 19.06 10.99 -0.43
N VAL A 247 18.36 12.06 -0.05
CA VAL A 247 19.00 13.33 0.35
C VAL A 247 19.31 13.40 1.84
N ARG A 248 18.44 12.89 2.74
CA ARG A 248 18.71 12.96 4.18
C ARG A 248 17.93 11.92 5.00
N VAL A 249 18.59 11.40 6.03
CA VAL A 249 17.95 10.61 7.10
C VAL A 249 17.94 11.49 8.35
N GLU A 250 16.75 11.80 8.88
CA GLU A 250 16.62 12.53 10.14
C GLU A 250 15.95 11.66 11.20
N THR A 251 16.51 11.70 12.41
CA THR A 251 15.93 11.10 13.60
C THR A 251 15.37 12.23 14.46
N LEU A 252 14.04 12.31 14.57
CA LEU A 252 13.36 13.29 15.41
C LEU A 252 12.31 12.54 16.24
N ASP A 253 12.48 12.62 17.57
CA ASP A 253 11.58 12.08 18.60
C ASP A 253 10.98 10.71 18.28
N SER A 254 11.79 9.67 18.38
CA SER A 254 11.34 8.26 18.34
C SER A 254 10.75 7.78 17.00
N SER A 255 10.56 8.70 16.03
CA SER A 255 10.12 8.43 14.68
C SER A 255 11.29 8.68 13.71
N ILE A 256 11.64 7.67 12.91
CA ILE A 256 12.62 7.90 11.85
C ILE A 256 11.86 8.32 10.59
N ARG A 257 12.14 9.54 10.12
CA ARG A 257 11.57 10.08 8.89
C ARG A 257 12.66 10.07 7.81
N PHE A 258 12.34 9.47 6.67
CA PHE A 258 13.19 9.57 5.49
C PHE A 258 12.80 10.78 4.67
N PHE A 259 13.75 11.69 4.48
CA PHE A 259 13.66 12.75 3.50
C PHE A 259 14.32 12.25 2.21
N SER A 260 13.52 11.61 1.36
CA SER A 260 13.87 11.53 -0.06
C SER A 260 13.43 12.84 -0.69
N LEU A 261 14.38 13.62 -1.21
CA LEU A 261 14.07 14.80 -2.00
C LEU A 261 13.89 14.30 -3.44
N TYR A 262 12.64 14.14 -3.85
CA TYR A 262 12.30 13.76 -5.21
C TYR A 262 12.46 14.98 -6.12
N ARG A 263 13.63 15.17 -6.73
CA ARG A 263 13.77 16.09 -7.86
C ARG A 263 13.32 15.36 -9.13
N PHE A 264 12.07 15.55 -9.53
CA PHE A 264 11.66 15.30 -10.91
C PHE A 264 12.39 16.33 -11.80
N HIS A 265 13.53 15.96 -12.38
CA HIS A 265 14.02 16.63 -13.59
C HIS A 265 13.43 15.85 -14.76
N GLY A 266 12.27 16.29 -15.23
CA GLY A 266 11.58 15.68 -16.36
C GLY A 266 10.50 16.62 -16.86
N VAL A 267 10.85 17.37 -17.90
CA VAL A 267 9.96 18.27 -18.64
C VAL A 267 8.79 17.45 -19.20
N LEU A 268 7.56 17.97 -19.06
CA LEU A 268 6.43 17.58 -19.89
C LEU A 268 6.82 17.83 -21.35
N ILE A 269 6.96 16.76 -22.14
CA ILE A 269 6.73 16.79 -23.58
C ILE A 269 5.85 15.59 -23.92
#